data_AF-J9C6Y7-F1
#
_entry.id   AF-J9C6Y7-F1
#
_cell.length_a   1.000
_cell.length_b   1.000
_cell.length_c   1.000
_cell.angle_alpha   90.00
_cell.angle_beta   90.00
_cell.angle_gamma   90.00
#
_symmetry.space_group_name_H-M   'P 1'
#
loop_
_entity.id
_entity.type
_entity.pdbx_description
1 polymer ?
#
loop_
_entity_poly.entity_id
_entity_poly.type
_entity_poly.pdbx_seq_one_letter_code
_entity_poly.pdbx_strand_id
1 'polypeptide(L)'
;DLVRRAMSKKKHDVMEKEREYFVNGSTEPGHECPGCVANGISAQVANEIFDDMSSFASYAFNKSHAACYAYVAYQTAYLKCHYPHEFMAALLTSVLDNTDKVIEYTGECQRLGIRLLPPDINVSYGGFTVDGDSIRFGLNAVKNVGRNLIAAVVDQRREKPFRSLYDFCHRLYGTELNRRAVESLIKCGAFDGTGVSRHALLANIEGILKSVEADSRKNLEGQLDLFGQMGE
;
A
#
# COMPACT_ATOMS: atom_id res chain seq x y z
N ASP A 1 -30.00 -24.12 -10.76
CA ASP A 1 -30.03 -22.69 -10.34
C ASP A 1 -31.41 -22.26 -9.82
N LEU A 2 -32.51 -22.68 -10.47
CA LEU A 2 -33.88 -22.37 -10.04
C LEU A 2 -34.18 -22.81 -8.60
N VAL A 3 -33.83 -24.06 -8.23
CA VAL A 3 -33.96 -24.59 -6.85
C VAL A 3 -33.24 -23.71 -5.82
N ARG A 4 -31.97 -23.32 -6.07
CA ARG A 4 -31.21 -22.41 -5.21
C ARG A 4 -31.92 -21.06 -5.02
N ARG A 5 -32.46 -20.49 -6.11
CA ARG A 5 -33.18 -19.20 -6.06
C ARG A 5 -34.50 -19.33 -5.29
N ALA A 6 -35.21 -20.45 -5.44
CA ALA A 6 -36.43 -20.75 -4.71
C ALA A 6 -36.16 -20.91 -3.21
N MET A 7 -35.11 -21.66 -2.85
CA MET A 7 -34.62 -21.84 -1.48
C MET A 7 -34.23 -20.50 -0.83
N SER A 8 -33.48 -19.65 -1.54
CA SER A 8 -33.06 -18.34 -1.04
C SER A 8 -34.24 -17.38 -0.81
N LYS A 9 -35.32 -17.49 -1.59
CA LYS A 9 -36.53 -16.65 -1.49
C LYS A 9 -37.60 -17.20 -0.54
N LYS A 10 -37.39 -18.36 0.09
CA LYS A 10 -38.30 -19.00 1.06
C LYS A 10 -39.76 -19.08 0.59
N LYS A 11 -39.99 -19.37 -0.69
CA LYS A 11 -41.35 -19.55 -1.22
C LYS A 11 -41.82 -20.99 -0.97
N HIS A 12 -42.61 -21.20 0.08
CA HIS A 12 -43.08 -22.53 0.50
C HIS A 12 -43.73 -23.34 -0.64
N ASP A 13 -44.65 -22.74 -1.40
CA ASP A 13 -45.36 -23.45 -2.47
C ASP A 13 -44.45 -23.89 -3.63
N VAL A 14 -43.35 -23.17 -3.86
CA VAL A 14 -42.36 -23.53 -4.89
C VAL A 14 -41.42 -24.60 -4.35
N MET A 15 -41.08 -24.53 -3.06
CA MET A 15 -40.22 -25.51 -2.40
C MET A 15 -40.83 -26.91 -2.35
N GLU A 16 -42.13 -27.02 -2.06
CA GLU A 16 -42.80 -28.33 -2.02
C GLU A 16 -42.92 -28.97 -3.42
N LYS A 17 -43.12 -28.17 -4.46
CA LYS A 17 -43.09 -28.67 -5.85
C LYS A 17 -41.70 -29.16 -6.25
N GLU A 18 -40.67 -28.39 -5.93
CA GLU A 18 -39.28 -28.78 -6.20
C GLU A 18 -38.86 -30.01 -5.36
N ARG A 19 -39.43 -30.19 -4.15
CA ARG A 19 -39.25 -31.40 -3.34
C ARG A 19 -39.82 -32.63 -4.03
N GLU A 20 -41.03 -32.54 -4.57
CA GLU A 20 -41.65 -33.63 -5.31
C GLU A 20 -40.84 -34.01 -6.55
N TYR A 21 -40.37 -33.02 -7.32
CA TYR A 21 -39.47 -33.24 -8.45
C TYR A 21 -38.14 -33.87 -8.02
N PHE A 22 -37.56 -33.46 -6.89
CA PHE A 22 -36.32 -34.03 -6.36
C PHE A 22 -36.47 -35.50 -5.98
N VAL A 23 -37.56 -35.87 -5.31
CA VAL A 23 -37.79 -37.24 -4.81
C VAL A 23 -38.24 -38.18 -5.94
N ASN A 24 -39.30 -37.81 -6.67
CA ASN A 24 -39.99 -38.70 -7.62
C ASN A 24 -39.59 -38.45 -9.08
N GLY A 25 -38.90 -37.34 -9.36
CA GLY A 25 -38.59 -36.93 -10.72
C GLY A 25 -39.70 -36.11 -11.35
N SER A 26 -39.42 -35.54 -12.53
CA SER A 26 -40.40 -34.80 -13.33
C SER A 26 -40.11 -34.99 -14.81
N THR A 27 -41.17 -35.04 -15.61
CA THR A 27 -41.12 -35.05 -17.08
C THR A 27 -41.67 -33.76 -17.67
N GLU A 28 -41.89 -32.73 -16.85
CA GLU A 28 -42.38 -31.44 -17.32
C GLU A 28 -41.30 -30.69 -18.11
N PRO A 29 -41.63 -30.10 -19.28
CA PRO A 29 -40.66 -29.37 -20.09
C PRO A 29 -39.95 -28.27 -19.29
N GLY A 30 -38.62 -28.38 -19.16
CA GLY A 30 -37.79 -27.46 -18.38
C GLY A 30 -37.52 -27.86 -16.92
N HIS A 31 -38.14 -28.93 -16.41
CA HIS A 31 -37.91 -29.52 -15.08
C HIS A 31 -37.55 -31.02 -15.15
N GLU A 32 -37.23 -31.51 -16.34
CA GLU A 32 -36.93 -32.92 -16.60
C GLU A 32 -35.80 -33.46 -15.70
N CYS A 33 -36.17 -34.40 -14.82
CA CYS A 33 -35.19 -35.10 -13.99
C CYS A 33 -35.72 -36.49 -13.59
N PRO A 34 -34.84 -37.50 -13.49
CA PRO A 34 -35.23 -38.86 -13.12
C PRO A 34 -35.66 -39.02 -11.64
N GLY A 35 -35.33 -38.06 -10.77
CA GLY A 35 -35.62 -38.13 -9.34
C GLY A 35 -34.68 -39.05 -8.55
N CYS A 36 -34.65 -38.90 -7.23
CA CYS A 36 -33.81 -39.71 -6.34
C CYS A 36 -34.22 -41.19 -6.32
N VAL A 37 -35.52 -41.49 -6.35
CA VAL A 37 -36.03 -42.87 -6.28
C VAL A 37 -35.61 -43.71 -7.49
N ALA A 38 -35.65 -43.14 -8.71
CA ALA A 38 -35.19 -43.83 -9.91
C ALA A 38 -33.66 -44.05 -9.93
N ASN A 39 -32.90 -43.26 -9.17
CA ASN A 39 -31.46 -43.42 -8.98
C ASN A 39 -31.11 -44.37 -7.81
N GLY A 40 -32.08 -45.07 -7.22
CA GLY A 40 -31.86 -46.04 -6.16
C GLY A 40 -31.76 -45.44 -4.74
N ILE A 41 -32.07 -44.15 -4.56
CA ILE A 41 -32.10 -43.49 -3.26
C ILE A 41 -33.52 -43.58 -2.70
N SER A 42 -33.68 -44.09 -1.48
CA SER A 42 -35.02 -44.19 -0.86
C SER A 42 -35.67 -42.82 -0.68
N ALA A 43 -37.00 -42.78 -0.78
CA ALA A 43 -37.76 -41.53 -0.61
C ALA A 43 -37.54 -40.87 0.77
N GLN A 44 -37.29 -41.66 1.81
CA GLN A 44 -36.98 -41.15 3.14
C GLN A 44 -35.65 -40.37 3.13
N VAL A 45 -34.57 -40.99 2.64
CA VAL A 45 -33.24 -40.36 2.56
C VAL A 45 -33.26 -39.14 1.64
N ALA A 46 -34.03 -39.20 0.54
CA ALA A 46 -34.18 -38.05 -0.36
C ALA A 46 -34.85 -36.86 0.35
N ASN A 47 -35.87 -37.09 1.19
CA ASN A 47 -36.51 -36.02 1.96
C ASN A 47 -35.57 -35.44 3.02
N GLU A 48 -34.81 -36.27 3.72
CA GLU A 48 -33.81 -35.83 4.71
C GLU A 48 -32.75 -34.93 4.04
N ILE A 49 -32.21 -35.34 2.89
CA ILE A 49 -31.24 -34.52 2.12
C ILE A 49 -31.85 -33.19 1.68
N PHE A 50 -33.12 -33.17 1.28
CA PHE A 50 -33.79 -31.95 0.85
C PHE A 50 -34.00 -30.97 2.01
N ASP A 51 -34.31 -31.48 3.21
CA ASP A 51 -34.44 -30.68 4.43
C ASP A 51 -33.09 -30.03 4.80
N ASP A 52 -32.00 -30.81 4.74
CA ASP A 52 -30.64 -30.31 4.93
C ASP A 52 -30.31 -29.21 3.90
N MET A 53 -30.54 -29.46 2.61
CA MET A 53 -30.32 -28.48 1.53
C MET A 53 -31.09 -27.18 1.77
N SER A 54 -32.34 -27.28 2.21
CA SER A 54 -33.20 -26.14 2.51
C SER A 54 -32.69 -25.32 3.70
N SER A 55 -32.23 -26.00 4.75
CA SER A 55 -31.61 -25.37 5.92
C SER A 55 -30.30 -24.66 5.55
N PHE A 56 -29.39 -25.35 4.84
CA PHE A 56 -28.10 -24.81 4.40
C PHE A 56 -28.23 -23.66 3.40
N ALA A 57 -29.26 -23.65 2.56
CA ALA A 57 -29.44 -22.61 1.55
C ALA A 57 -29.55 -21.18 2.13
N SER A 58 -29.95 -21.04 3.40
CA SER A 58 -30.00 -19.74 4.08
C SER A 58 -28.61 -19.13 4.34
N TYR A 59 -27.55 -19.97 4.36
CA TYR A 59 -26.16 -19.56 4.62
C TYR A 59 -25.20 -19.94 3.49
N ALA A 60 -25.71 -20.54 2.42
CA ALA A 60 -24.91 -20.98 1.29
C ALA A 60 -24.27 -19.79 0.57
N PHE A 61 -22.97 -19.90 0.29
CA PHE A 61 -22.21 -18.83 -0.35
C PHE A 61 -21.79 -19.24 -1.77
N ASN A 62 -21.59 -18.25 -2.63
CA ASN A 62 -21.16 -18.49 -4.00
C ASN A 62 -19.68 -18.93 -4.04
N LYS A 63 -19.42 -20.17 -4.46
CA LYS A 63 -18.08 -20.76 -4.46
C LYS A 63 -17.10 -20.04 -5.40
N SER A 64 -17.52 -19.60 -6.59
CA SER A 64 -16.61 -18.92 -7.53
C SER A 64 -16.16 -17.57 -6.98
N HIS A 65 -17.07 -16.80 -6.37
CA HIS A 65 -16.73 -15.56 -5.67
C HIS A 65 -15.77 -15.82 -4.51
N ALA A 66 -16.07 -16.78 -3.63
CA ALA A 66 -15.19 -17.14 -2.52
C ALA A 66 -13.79 -17.58 -2.99
N ALA A 67 -13.71 -18.41 -4.03
CA ALA A 67 -12.45 -18.90 -4.56
C ALA A 67 -11.55 -17.79 -5.08
N CYS A 68 -12.10 -16.80 -5.81
CA CYS A 68 -11.32 -15.67 -6.31
C CYS A 68 -10.72 -14.82 -5.18
N TYR A 69 -11.49 -14.54 -4.12
CA TYR A 69 -10.98 -13.79 -2.97
C TYR A 69 -10.00 -14.60 -2.12
N ALA A 70 -10.26 -15.90 -1.93
CA ALA A 70 -9.35 -16.80 -1.22
C ALA A 70 -7.98 -16.88 -1.90
N TYR A 71 -7.94 -16.86 -3.23
CA TYR A 71 -6.69 -16.84 -3.99
C TYR A 71 -5.87 -15.58 -3.71
N VAL A 72 -6.49 -14.40 -3.70
CA VAL A 72 -5.81 -13.15 -3.34
C VAL A 72 -5.31 -13.17 -1.90
N ALA A 73 -6.12 -13.68 -0.96
CA ALA A 73 -5.72 -13.83 0.44
C ALA A 73 -4.52 -14.77 0.60
N TYR A 74 -4.48 -15.85 -0.17
CA TYR A 74 -3.34 -16.76 -0.21
C TYR A 74 -2.09 -16.08 -0.76
N GLN A 75 -2.20 -15.30 -1.84
CA GLN A 75 -1.08 -14.56 -2.41
C GLN A 75 -0.50 -13.54 -1.41
N THR A 76 -1.34 -12.80 -0.69
CA THR A 76 -0.85 -11.84 0.32
C THR A 76 -0.22 -12.55 1.50
N ALA A 77 -0.77 -13.68 1.95
CA ALA A 77 -0.17 -14.50 3.00
C ALA A 77 1.19 -15.07 2.57
N TYR A 78 1.30 -15.57 1.33
CA TYR A 78 2.54 -16.07 0.76
C TYR A 78 3.62 -14.98 0.74
N LEU A 79 3.30 -13.78 0.24
CA LEU A 79 4.23 -12.65 0.23
C LEU A 79 4.64 -12.23 1.64
N LYS A 80 3.70 -12.15 2.60
CA LYS A 80 4.02 -11.82 3.99
C LYS A 80 4.92 -12.89 4.65
N CYS A 81 4.80 -14.15 4.25
CA CYS A 81 5.60 -15.24 4.81
C CYS A 81 7.03 -15.27 4.24
N HIS A 82 7.19 -15.11 2.93
CA HIS A 82 8.49 -15.26 2.25
C HIS A 82 9.25 -13.95 2.01
N TYR A 83 8.52 -12.83 1.88
CA TYR A 83 9.07 -11.49 1.61
C TYR A 83 8.46 -10.46 2.58
N PRO A 84 8.62 -10.64 3.91
CA PRO A 84 7.95 -9.82 4.90
C PRO A 84 8.35 -8.34 4.84
N HIS A 85 9.62 -8.04 4.54
CA HIS A 85 10.12 -6.66 4.47
C HIS A 85 9.50 -5.90 3.31
N GLU A 86 9.53 -6.48 2.11
CA GLU A 86 8.99 -5.91 0.88
C GLU A 86 7.47 -5.82 0.95
N PHE A 87 6.82 -6.86 1.46
CA PHE A 87 5.36 -6.89 1.62
C PHE A 87 4.91 -5.80 2.59
N MET A 88 5.55 -5.68 3.76
CA MET A 88 5.19 -4.65 4.73
C MET A 88 5.50 -3.24 4.22
N ALA A 89 6.60 -3.04 3.50
CA ALA A 89 6.92 -1.76 2.86
C ALA A 89 5.86 -1.36 1.81
N ALA A 90 5.44 -2.31 0.97
CA ALA A 90 4.37 -2.10 -0.01
C ALA A 90 3.01 -1.83 0.67
N LEU A 91 2.69 -2.58 1.73
CA LEU A 91 1.46 -2.41 2.49
C LEU A 91 1.40 -1.02 3.14
N LEU A 92 2.46 -0.61 3.83
CA LEU A 92 2.60 0.72 4.43
C LEU A 92 2.50 1.82 3.37
N THR A 93 3.09 1.60 2.19
CA THR A 93 3.01 2.54 1.07
C THR A 93 1.58 2.71 0.54
N SER A 94 0.79 1.63 0.51
CA SER A 94 -0.59 1.69 0.00
C SER A 94 -1.56 2.47 0.90
N VAL A 95 -1.21 2.66 2.18
CA VAL A 95 -2.03 3.37 3.17
C VAL A 95 -1.37 4.64 3.70
N LEU A 96 -0.40 5.22 2.96
CA LEU A 96 0.35 6.41 3.39
C LEU A 96 -0.54 7.57 3.88
N ASP A 97 -1.68 7.76 3.23
CA ASP A 97 -2.61 8.85 3.56
C ASP A 97 -3.51 8.54 4.79
N ASN A 98 -3.48 7.30 5.30
CA ASN A 98 -4.27 6.84 6.44
C ASN A 98 -3.38 6.61 7.67
N THR A 99 -3.33 7.61 8.56
CA THR A 99 -2.48 7.60 9.76
C THR A 99 -2.80 6.42 10.69
N ASP A 100 -4.08 6.08 10.88
CA ASP A 100 -4.49 4.98 11.77
C ASP A 100 -3.97 3.64 11.27
N LYS A 101 -4.06 3.41 9.95
CA LYS A 101 -3.54 2.19 9.32
C LYS A 101 -2.01 2.12 9.33
N VAL A 102 -1.33 3.25 9.16
CA VAL A 102 0.14 3.30 9.28
C VAL A 102 0.58 2.92 10.69
N ILE A 103 -0.13 3.38 11.72
CA ILE A 103 0.15 3.00 13.13
C ILE A 103 -0.07 1.50 13.34
N GLU A 104 -1.21 0.96 12.88
CA GLU A 104 -1.53 -0.47 12.97
C GLU A 104 -0.43 -1.33 12.32
N TYR A 105 -0.03 -1.00 11.09
CA TYR A 105 0.98 -1.76 10.36
C TYR A 105 2.39 -1.56 10.91
N THR A 106 2.68 -0.42 11.53
CA THR A 106 3.95 -0.22 12.25
C THR A 106 4.05 -1.16 13.45
N GLY A 107 2.93 -1.36 14.18
CA GLY A 107 2.86 -2.35 15.26
C GLY A 107 3.09 -3.78 14.76
N GLU A 108 2.55 -4.13 13.60
CA GLU A 108 2.81 -5.43 12.96
C GLU A 108 4.27 -5.60 12.54
N CYS A 109 4.91 -4.57 11.98
CA CYS A 109 6.35 -4.61 11.67
C CYS A 109 7.18 -4.88 12.92
N GLN A 110 6.87 -4.21 14.05
CA GLN A 110 7.55 -4.45 15.32
C GLN A 110 7.35 -5.89 15.80
N ARG A 111 6.13 -6.43 15.70
CA ARG A 111 5.82 -7.83 16.05
C ARG A 111 6.60 -8.84 15.19
N LEU A 112 6.85 -8.50 13.93
CA LEU A 112 7.66 -9.29 12.99
C LEU A 112 9.18 -9.08 13.17
N GLY A 113 9.61 -8.21 14.09
CA GLY A 113 11.03 -7.89 14.30
C GLY A 113 11.62 -6.94 13.25
N ILE A 114 10.79 -6.34 12.39
CA ILE A 114 11.21 -5.42 11.34
C ILE A 114 11.36 -4.02 11.93
N ARG A 115 12.57 -3.47 11.86
CA ARG A 115 12.84 -2.11 12.36
C ARG A 115 12.38 -1.07 11.34
N LEU A 116 11.62 -0.09 11.81
CA LEU A 116 11.32 1.12 11.04
C LEU A 116 12.33 2.21 11.37
N LEU A 117 13.07 2.62 10.35
CA LEU A 117 14.09 3.68 10.43
C LEU A 117 13.51 5.01 9.92
N PRO A 118 13.99 6.15 10.43
CA PRO A 118 13.63 7.46 9.89
C PRO A 118 13.93 7.52 8.38
N PRO A 119 13.27 8.45 7.66
CA PRO A 119 13.58 8.64 6.25
C PRO A 119 15.05 9.04 6.10
N ASP A 120 15.62 8.78 4.93
CA ASP A 120 16.97 9.22 4.56
C ASP A 120 16.93 9.75 3.12
N ILE A 121 17.44 10.96 2.90
CA ILE A 121 17.48 11.61 1.59
C ILE A 121 18.24 10.80 0.51
N ASN A 122 19.22 9.98 0.90
CA ASN A 122 20.00 9.15 -0.01
C ASN A 122 19.40 7.75 -0.24
N VAL A 123 18.50 7.28 0.63
CA VAL A 123 17.94 5.91 0.56
C VAL A 123 16.42 5.89 0.32
N SER A 124 15.64 6.66 1.09
CA SER A 124 14.17 6.64 1.05
C SER A 124 13.61 7.10 -0.28
N TYR A 125 12.65 6.36 -0.85
CA TYR A 125 11.89 6.79 -2.03
C TYR A 125 10.62 7.53 -1.58
N GLY A 126 9.68 7.75 -2.51
CA GLY A 126 8.38 8.33 -2.16
C GLY A 126 7.59 7.44 -1.18
N GLY A 127 7.54 6.13 -1.45
CA GLY A 127 6.98 5.13 -0.52
C GLY A 127 7.99 4.63 0.51
N PHE A 128 7.54 3.75 1.40
CA PHE A 128 8.43 3.04 2.31
C PHE A 128 9.42 2.18 1.51
N THR A 129 10.68 2.21 1.92
CA THR A 129 11.78 1.53 1.21
C THR A 129 12.40 0.47 2.10
N VAL A 130 12.68 -0.72 1.55
CA VAL A 130 13.48 -1.74 2.24
C VAL A 130 14.95 -1.34 2.19
N ASP A 131 15.61 -1.30 3.34
CA ASP A 131 17.04 -1.01 3.52
C ASP A 131 17.65 -2.13 4.37
N GLY A 132 18.16 -3.18 3.71
CA GLY A 132 18.61 -4.41 4.36
C GLY A 132 17.49 -5.07 5.16
N ASP A 133 17.74 -5.37 6.43
CA ASP A 133 16.77 -5.98 7.37
C ASP A 133 15.85 -4.94 8.04
N SER A 134 15.61 -3.80 7.39
CA SER A 134 14.87 -2.69 7.97
C SER A 134 14.07 -1.96 6.88
N ILE A 135 13.07 -1.19 7.32
CA ILE A 135 12.23 -0.40 6.42
C ILE A 135 12.42 1.08 6.77
N ARG A 136 12.76 1.91 5.78
CA ARG A 136 12.80 3.36 5.95
C ARG A 136 11.47 3.99 5.61
N PHE A 137 11.10 5.01 6.38
CA PHE A 137 9.97 5.86 6.06
C PHE A 137 10.12 6.48 4.67
N GLY A 138 9.01 6.49 3.93
CA GLY A 138 8.93 7.17 2.64
C GLY A 138 8.93 8.68 2.80
N LEU A 139 9.53 9.39 1.84
CA LEU A 139 9.59 10.85 1.84
C LEU A 139 8.19 11.47 1.70
N ASN A 140 7.23 10.78 1.07
CA ASN A 140 5.85 11.26 0.95
C ASN A 140 5.11 11.29 2.30
N ALA A 141 5.57 10.53 3.30
CA ALA A 141 4.99 10.56 4.65
C ALA A 141 5.34 11.84 5.43
N VAL A 142 6.31 12.63 4.93
CA VAL A 142 6.77 13.86 5.59
C VAL A 142 5.86 15.02 5.23
N LYS A 143 5.22 15.60 6.26
CA LYS A 143 4.37 16.79 6.09
C LYS A 143 5.17 17.94 5.46
N ASN A 144 4.50 18.75 4.63
CA ASN A 144 5.06 19.91 3.93
C ASN A 144 6.10 19.61 2.84
N VAL A 145 6.29 18.34 2.43
CA VAL A 145 7.18 17.96 1.34
C VAL A 145 6.33 17.57 0.12
N GLY A 146 6.53 18.26 -1.00
CA GLY A 146 5.77 18.02 -2.23
C GLY A 146 6.29 16.80 -3.01
N ARG A 147 5.39 16.12 -3.74
CA ARG A 147 5.75 14.96 -4.60
C ARG A 147 6.76 15.33 -5.68
N ASN A 148 6.67 16.54 -6.24
CA ASN A 148 7.60 17.06 -7.25
C ASN A 148 9.02 17.18 -6.69
N LEU A 149 9.15 17.74 -5.48
CA LEU A 149 10.44 17.82 -4.79
C LEU A 149 11.02 16.43 -4.53
N ILE A 150 10.18 15.46 -4.12
CA ILE A 150 10.63 14.09 -3.86
C ILE A 150 11.11 13.39 -5.14
N ALA A 151 10.39 13.58 -6.26
CA ALA A 151 10.84 13.09 -7.56
C ALA A 151 12.20 13.69 -7.95
N ALA A 152 12.36 15.02 -7.81
CA ALA A 152 13.62 15.70 -8.06
C ALA A 152 14.76 15.19 -7.16
N VAL A 153 14.51 14.95 -5.87
CA VAL A 153 15.48 14.34 -4.93
C VAL A 153 15.90 12.95 -5.42
N VAL A 154 14.94 12.12 -5.80
CA VAL A 154 15.19 10.75 -6.28
C VAL A 154 15.95 10.75 -7.59
N ASP A 155 15.71 11.70 -8.49
CA ASP A 155 16.40 11.81 -9.77
C ASP A 155 17.82 12.34 -9.59
N GLN A 156 18.01 13.45 -8.86
CA GLN A 156 19.32 14.07 -8.60
C GLN A 156 20.28 13.13 -7.86
N ARG A 157 19.79 12.30 -6.93
CA ARG A 157 20.65 11.36 -6.21
C ARG A 157 21.12 10.17 -7.04
N ARG A 158 20.46 9.85 -8.17
CA ARG A 158 20.91 8.77 -9.07
C ARG A 158 22.27 9.08 -9.68
N GLU A 159 22.54 10.36 -9.94
CA GLU A 159 23.84 10.80 -10.43
C GLU A 159 24.90 10.74 -9.31
N LYS A 160 24.56 11.29 -8.14
CA LYS A 160 25.49 11.34 -7.01
C LYS A 160 24.74 11.52 -5.67
N PRO A 161 25.15 10.81 -4.60
CA PRO A 161 24.60 11.04 -3.27
C PRO A 161 24.75 12.50 -2.80
N PHE A 162 23.81 12.96 -2.00
CA PHE A 162 23.90 14.26 -1.34
C PHE A 162 24.85 14.16 -0.14
N ARG A 163 25.82 15.08 -0.07
CA ARG A 163 26.86 15.08 0.97
C ARG A 163 26.53 15.99 2.14
N SER A 164 25.73 17.02 1.92
CA SER A 164 25.39 18.03 2.93
C SER A 164 24.06 18.69 2.63
N LEU A 165 23.53 19.42 3.62
CA LEU A 165 22.33 20.23 3.44
C LEU A 165 22.53 21.32 2.38
N TYR A 166 23.71 21.92 2.30
CA TYR A 166 24.02 22.90 1.25
C TYR A 166 24.00 22.27 -0.13
N ASP A 167 24.63 21.10 -0.29
CA ASP A 167 24.64 20.34 -1.55
C ASP A 167 23.22 19.93 -1.98
N PHE A 168 22.37 19.53 -1.03
CA PHE A 168 20.95 19.29 -1.27
C PHE A 168 20.21 20.54 -1.76
N CYS A 169 20.33 21.65 -1.03
CA CYS A 169 19.65 22.90 -1.38
C CYS A 169 20.13 23.48 -2.70
N HIS A 170 21.43 23.37 -3.01
CA HIS A 170 22.04 23.87 -4.23
C HIS A 170 21.55 23.11 -5.47
N ARG A 171 21.56 21.76 -5.43
CA ARG A 171 21.10 20.95 -6.58
C ARG A 171 19.60 21.02 -6.82
N LEU A 172 18.82 21.29 -5.77
CA LEU A 172 17.37 21.41 -5.81
C LEU A 172 16.91 22.88 -5.83
N TYR A 173 17.83 23.80 -6.10
CA TYR A 173 17.48 25.20 -6.24
C TYR A 173 16.58 25.38 -7.46
N GLY A 174 15.44 26.05 -7.27
CA GLY A 174 14.41 26.21 -8.30
C GLY A 174 13.36 25.08 -8.38
N THR A 175 13.52 23.97 -7.65
CA THR A 175 12.52 22.86 -7.66
C THR A 175 11.57 22.94 -6.47
N GLU A 176 10.54 23.80 -6.48
CA GLU A 176 9.52 23.95 -5.40
C GLU A 176 10.06 23.90 -3.94
N LEU A 177 11.36 24.16 -3.77
CA LEU A 177 12.08 23.93 -2.54
C LEU A 177 11.78 25.11 -1.64
N ASN A 178 11.08 24.84 -0.55
CA ASN A 178 10.71 25.86 0.40
C ASN A 178 11.31 25.56 1.77
N ARG A 179 11.51 26.61 2.57
CA ARG A 179 12.06 26.51 3.93
C ARG A 179 11.29 25.50 4.79
N ARG A 180 9.95 25.47 4.71
CA ARG A 180 9.12 24.55 5.50
C ARG A 180 9.36 23.09 5.15
N ALA A 181 9.57 22.76 3.88
CA ALA A 181 9.89 21.41 3.41
C ALA A 181 11.24 20.96 3.97
N VAL A 182 12.27 21.80 3.85
CA VAL A 182 13.61 21.52 4.37
C VAL A 182 13.61 21.37 5.89
N GLU A 183 12.92 22.24 6.63
CA GLU A 183 12.76 22.10 8.08
C GLU A 183 12.06 20.79 8.45
N SER A 184 11.03 20.39 7.70
CA SER A 184 10.28 19.15 7.97
C SER A 184 11.14 17.92 7.72
N LEU A 185 11.96 17.92 6.66
CA LEU A 185 12.95 16.88 6.36
C LEU A 185 14.03 16.76 7.45
N ILE A 186 14.54 17.88 7.96
CA ILE A 186 15.50 17.87 9.08
C ILE A 186 14.83 17.33 10.34
N LYS A 187 13.63 17.79 10.67
CA LYS A 187 12.89 17.39 11.88
C LYS A 187 12.55 15.91 11.90
N CYS A 188 12.26 15.29 10.74
CA CYS A 188 11.97 13.85 10.67
C CYS A 188 13.22 12.95 10.60
N GLY A 189 14.43 13.53 10.48
CA GLY A 189 15.69 12.78 10.47
C GLY A 189 16.23 12.43 9.09
N ALA A 190 15.69 13.02 8.03
CA ALA A 190 16.12 12.74 6.65
C ALA A 190 17.61 13.05 6.39
N PHE A 191 18.22 13.89 7.22
CA PHE A 191 19.62 14.30 7.15
C PHE A 191 20.51 13.69 8.23
N ASP A 192 20.01 12.78 9.07
CA ASP A 192 20.80 12.22 10.18
C ASP A 192 22.03 11.44 9.68
N GLY A 193 21.96 10.85 8.48
CA GLY A 193 23.08 10.20 7.82
C GLY A 193 24.26 11.12 7.47
N THR A 194 24.08 12.45 7.52
CA THR A 194 25.17 13.42 7.30
C THR A 194 26.09 13.58 8.52
N GLY A 195 25.69 13.07 9.69
CA GLY A 195 26.45 13.18 10.94
C GLY A 195 26.37 14.55 11.62
N VAL A 196 25.65 15.51 11.04
CA VAL A 196 25.44 16.85 11.63
C VAL A 196 24.21 16.84 12.54
N SER A 197 24.30 17.52 13.68
CA SER A 197 23.15 17.59 14.60
C SER A 197 21.97 18.31 13.96
N ARG A 198 20.75 17.78 14.16
CA ARG A 198 19.52 18.41 13.66
C ARG A 198 19.37 19.86 14.12
N HIS A 199 19.82 20.17 15.34
CA HIS A 199 19.82 21.54 15.87
C HIS A 199 20.72 22.48 15.05
N ALA A 200 21.94 22.05 14.73
CA ALA A 200 22.84 22.84 13.89
C ALA A 200 22.28 23.04 12.48
N LEU A 201 21.66 22.02 11.88
CA LEU A 201 21.02 22.13 10.57
C LEU A 201 19.84 23.14 10.58
N LEU A 202 18.99 23.10 11.61
CA LEU A 202 17.88 24.03 11.75
C LEU A 202 18.33 25.46 12.00
N ALA A 203 19.39 25.67 12.78
CA ALA A 203 19.93 27.01 13.04
C ALA A 203 20.54 27.65 11.78
N ASN A 204 21.18 26.84 10.93
CA ASN A 204 21.91 27.33 9.74
C ASN A 204 21.08 27.32 8.45
N ILE A 205 19.84 26.85 8.48
CA ILE A 205 19.00 26.69 7.28
C ILE A 205 18.85 28.01 6.49
N GLU A 206 18.66 29.13 7.19
CA GLU A 206 18.45 30.43 6.54
C GLU A 206 19.72 30.94 5.88
N GLY A 207 20.87 30.77 6.53
CA GLY A 207 22.17 31.10 5.95
C GLY A 207 22.44 30.27 4.70
N ILE A 208 22.19 28.96 4.77
CA ILE A 208 22.40 28.05 3.64
C ILE A 208 21.52 28.43 2.44
N LEU A 209 20.22 28.69 2.66
CA LEU A 209 19.31 29.08 1.58
C LEU A 209 19.72 30.40 0.92
N LYS A 210 20.15 31.40 1.72
CA LYS A 210 20.67 32.68 1.20
C LYS A 210 21.96 32.50 0.40
N SER A 211 22.89 31.66 0.88
CA SER A 211 24.12 31.35 0.16
C SER A 211 23.84 30.69 -1.18
N VAL A 212 22.94 29.69 -1.21
CA VAL A 212 22.54 29.02 -2.45
C VAL A 212 21.89 29.99 -3.45
N GLU A 213 21.03 30.89 -2.96
CA GLU A 213 20.43 31.92 -3.81
C GLU A 213 21.49 32.88 -4.39
N ALA A 214 22.46 33.31 -3.59
CA ALA A 214 23.57 34.16 -4.05
C ALA A 214 24.45 33.45 -5.09
N ASP A 215 24.78 32.19 -4.87
CA ASP A 215 25.60 31.39 -5.79
C ASP A 215 24.86 31.10 -7.10
N SER A 216 23.56 30.83 -7.04
CA SER A 216 22.75 30.68 -8.25
C SER A 216 22.67 31.98 -9.06
N ARG A 217 22.59 33.15 -8.43
CA ARG A 217 22.60 34.45 -9.13
C ARG A 217 23.93 34.69 -9.84
N LYS A 218 25.06 34.43 -9.16
CA LYS A 218 26.41 34.54 -9.75
C LYS A 218 26.58 33.66 -10.99
N ASN A 219 26.04 32.45 -10.97
CA ASN A 219 26.11 31.52 -12.11
C ASN A 219 25.20 31.91 -13.28
N LEU A 220 24.03 32.50 -13.02
CA LEU A 220 23.09 32.93 -14.06
C LEU A 220 23.54 34.21 -14.77
N GLU A 221 24.25 35.10 -14.07
CA GLU A 221 24.66 36.39 -14.60
C GLU A 221 26.00 36.37 -15.34
N GLY A 222 26.76 35.26 -15.36
CA GLY A 222 28.07 35.22 -16.02
C GLY A 222 29.02 36.34 -15.54
N GLN A 223 28.77 36.87 -14.34
CA GLN A 223 29.53 37.97 -13.77
C GLN A 223 30.86 37.40 -13.27
N LEU A 224 31.86 37.45 -14.13
CA LEU A 224 33.25 37.57 -13.69
C LEU A 224 33.28 38.75 -12.72
N ASP A 225 33.62 38.47 -11.47
CA ASP A 225 33.86 39.48 -10.46
C ASP A 225 35.03 40.36 -10.96
N LEU A 226 34.70 41.52 -11.52
CA LEU A 226 35.65 42.47 -12.10
C LEU A 226 36.64 43.00 -11.05
N PHE A 227 36.36 42.79 -9.75
CA PHE A 227 37.24 43.16 -8.64
C PHE A 227 38.06 41.99 -8.08
N GLY A 228 37.80 40.75 -8.50
CA GLY A 228 38.59 39.58 -8.09
C GLY A 228 39.93 39.43 -8.84
N GLN A 229 40.10 40.12 -9.98
CA GLN A 229 41.33 40.09 -10.79
C GLN A 229 42.28 41.28 -10.53
N MET A 230 41.96 42.21 -9.63
CA MET A 230 42.84 43.36 -9.30
C MET A 230 43.54 43.21 -7.94
N GLY A 231 43.76 41.97 -7.49
CA GLY A 231 44.35 41.66 -6.20
C GLY A 231 45.41 40.56 -6.24
N GLU A 232 46.41 40.71 -7.11
CA GLU A 232 47.84 40.37 -6.87
C GLU A 232 48.72 40.93 -8.00
#